data_AF-A0A8T7HWC3-F1
#
_entry.id   AF-A0A8T7HWC3-F1
#
_cell.length_a   1.000
_cell.length_b   1.000
_cell.length_c   1.000
_cell.angle_alpha   90.00
_cell.angle_beta   90.00
_cell.angle_gamma   90.00
#
_symmetry.space_group_name_H-M   'P 1'
#
loop_
_entity.id
_entity.type
_entity.pdbx_description
1 polymer ?
#
loop_
_entity_poly.entity_id
_entity_poly.type
_entity_poly.pdbx_seq_one_letter_code
_entity_poly.pdbx_strand_id
1 'polypeptide(L)'
;MVRQPAVKGMFYEADEKKLRLEIESCFISKFGPGDLPGKRGSERIIGVLVPHAGYTYSGPCAAWAYKVIAETRLPEAYIILGTDHRGKGSAISIDSWETPLGQILS
;
A
#
# COMPACT_ATOMS: atom_id res chain seq x y z
N MET A 1 -17.25 3.42 -11.50
CA MET A 1 -16.74 2.26 -12.27
C MET A 1 -15.81 1.46 -11.35
N VAL A 2 -15.46 0.20 -11.65
CA VAL A 2 -14.44 -0.54 -10.87
C VAL A 2 -13.14 -0.61 -11.67
N ARG A 3 -12.06 -0.03 -11.13
CA ARG A 3 -10.74 -0.01 -11.75
C ARG A 3 -9.97 -1.29 -11.44
N GLN A 4 -9.56 -2.00 -12.50
CA GLN A 4 -8.78 -3.24 -12.39
C GLN A 4 -7.29 -2.98 -12.09
N PRO A 5 -6.59 -3.88 -11.39
CA PRO A 5 -5.20 -3.70 -11.01
C PRO A 5 -4.26 -3.91 -12.21
N ALA A 6 -3.70 -2.81 -12.73
CA ALA A 6 -2.94 -2.81 -13.98
C ALA A 6 -1.56 -3.50 -13.93
N VAL A 7 -1.04 -3.79 -12.73
CA VAL A 7 0.32 -4.36 -12.52
C VAL A 7 0.32 -5.64 -11.67
N LYS A 8 -0.87 -6.22 -11.45
CA LYS A 8 -1.05 -7.48 -10.72
C LYS A 8 -0.22 -8.60 -11.35
N GLY A 9 0.57 -9.31 -10.54
CA GLY A 9 1.46 -10.38 -11.01
C GLY A 9 2.77 -9.89 -11.63
N MET A 10 3.01 -8.58 -11.71
CA MET A 10 4.28 -8.00 -12.16
C MET A 10 5.01 -7.29 -11.02
N PHE A 11 4.31 -6.45 -10.27
CA PHE A 11 4.90 -5.65 -9.19
C PHE A 11 4.70 -6.28 -7.81
N TYR A 12 3.71 -7.15 -7.70
CA TYR A 12 3.31 -7.86 -6.50
C TYR A 12 2.53 -9.11 -6.89
N GLU A 13 2.40 -10.05 -5.97
CA GLU A 13 1.74 -11.33 -6.20
C GLU A 13 0.26 -11.18 -6.61
N ALA A 14 -0.15 -11.99 -7.59
CA ALA A 14 -1.51 -11.97 -8.12
C ALA A 14 -2.51 -12.75 -7.25
N ASP A 15 -2.02 -13.74 -6.51
CA ASP A 15 -2.83 -14.56 -5.61
C ASP A 15 -2.94 -13.90 -4.24
N GLU A 16 -4.14 -13.90 -3.65
CA GLU A 16 -4.40 -13.26 -2.36
C GLU A 16 -3.47 -13.80 -1.26
N LYS A 17 -3.34 -15.12 -1.15
CA LYS A 17 -2.58 -15.76 -0.07
C LYS A 17 -1.09 -15.49 -0.23
N LYS A 18 -0.59 -15.58 -1.47
CA LYS A 18 0.81 -15.24 -1.77
C LYS A 18 1.11 -13.76 -1.51
N LEU A 19 0.18 -12.86 -1.86
CA LEU A 19 0.33 -11.44 -1.60
C LEU A 19 0.41 -11.13 -0.10
N ARG A 20 -0.42 -11.78 0.73
CA ARG A 20 -0.33 -11.63 2.19
C ARG A 20 1.04 -12.04 2.72
N LEU A 21 1.55 -13.19 2.27
CA LEU A 21 2.88 -13.67 2.66
C LEU A 21 3.99 -12.74 2.15
N GLU A 22 3.88 -12.22 0.93
CA GLU A 22 4.82 -11.24 0.38
C GLU A 22 4.84 -9.95 1.22
N ILE A 23 3.66 -9.43 1.60
CA ILE A 23 3.53 -8.26 2.47
C ILE A 23 4.15 -8.54 3.84
N GLU A 24 3.80 -9.65 4.50
CA GLU A 24 4.39 -10.04 5.79
C GLU A 24 5.91 -10.15 5.70
N SER A 25 6.44 -10.74 4.62
CA SER A 25 7.88 -10.84 4.38
C SER A 25 8.56 -9.48 4.28
N CYS A 26 7.86 -8.46 3.75
CA CYS A 26 8.37 -7.09 3.69
C CYS A 26 8.52 -6.48 5.08
N PHE A 27 7.59 -6.76 6.00
CA PHE A 27 7.66 -6.29 7.39
C PHE A 27 8.84 -6.91 8.15
N ILE A 28 9.01 -8.23 8.05
CA ILE A 28 10.04 -8.97 8.81
C ILE A 28 11.42 -8.99 8.12
N SER A 29 11.53 -8.43 6.91
CA SER A 29 12.79 -8.32 6.17
C SER A 29 13.83 -7.51 6.96
N LYS A 30 15.12 -7.81 6.75
CA LYS A 30 16.24 -7.03 7.30
C LYS A 30 16.25 -5.54 6.90
N PHE A 31 15.51 -5.20 5.84
CA PHE A 31 15.33 -3.82 5.36
C PHE A 31 13.98 -3.21 5.77
N GLY A 32 13.09 -4.03 6.36
CA GLY A 32 11.81 -3.62 6.90
C GLY A 32 11.90 -3.29 8.40
N PRO A 33 10.75 -3.04 9.05
CA PRO A 33 10.69 -2.73 10.48
C PRO A 33 11.14 -3.89 11.40
N GLY A 34 11.18 -5.12 10.89
CA GLY A 34 11.62 -6.31 11.62
C GLY A 34 10.49 -7.06 12.33
N ASP A 35 9.28 -6.50 12.34
CA ASP A 35 8.10 -7.06 12.99
C ASP A 35 6.80 -6.59 12.29
N LEU A 36 5.71 -7.32 12.54
CA LEU A 36 4.39 -6.93 12.08
C LEU A 36 3.86 -5.73 12.89
N PRO A 37 2.91 -4.95 12.35
CA PRO A 37 2.29 -3.86 13.09
C PRO A 37 1.66 -4.32 14.40
N GLY A 38 1.92 -3.57 15.47
CA GLY A 38 1.41 -3.82 16.82
C GLY A 38 0.02 -3.24 17.07
N LYS A 39 -0.23 -2.89 18.34
CA LYS A 39 -1.50 -2.28 18.75
C LYS A 39 -1.63 -0.87 18.22
N ARG A 40 -2.85 -0.51 17.83
CA ARG A 40 -3.20 0.84 17.40
C ARG A 40 -3.21 1.82 18.56
N GLY A 41 -2.56 2.97 18.38
CA GLY A 41 -2.57 4.11 19.29
C GLY A 41 -3.62 5.16 18.94
N SER A 42 -3.60 6.26 19.69
CA SER A 42 -4.50 7.42 19.53
C SER A 42 -3.90 8.55 18.69
N GLU A 43 -2.59 8.49 18.42
CA GLU A 43 -1.86 9.49 17.64
C GLU A 43 -2.42 9.62 16.23
N ARG A 44 -2.38 10.84 15.69
CA ARG A 44 -2.78 11.13 14.31
C ARG A 44 -1.58 11.53 13.49
N ILE A 45 -1.48 10.96 12.30
CA ILE A 45 -0.54 11.41 11.26
C ILE A 45 -1.33 12.05 10.12
N ILE A 46 -0.70 13.00 9.43
CA ILE A 46 -1.31 13.71 8.30
C ILE A 46 -0.89 13.15 6.93
N GLY A 47 0.11 12.27 6.89
CA GLY A 47 0.58 11.64 5.66
C GLY A 47 1.88 10.87 5.83
N VAL A 48 2.21 10.10 4.79
CA VAL A 48 3.48 9.37 4.64
C VAL A 48 3.94 9.46 3.19
N LEU A 49 5.24 9.28 2.96
CA LEU A 49 5.80 9.10 1.62
C LEU A 49 6.21 7.63 1.46
N VAL A 50 5.76 7.00 0.37
CA VAL A 50 5.93 5.56 0.15
C VAL A 50 6.47 5.32 -1.27
N PRO A 51 7.50 4.48 -1.46
CA PRO A 51 7.93 4.08 -2.80
C PRO A 51 6.85 3.23 -3.49
N HIS A 52 6.85 3.21 -4.82
CA HIS A 52 5.84 2.50 -5.62
C HIS A 52 6.45 1.50 -6.63
N ALA A 53 7.72 1.12 -6.45
CA ALA A 53 8.33 0.05 -7.25
C ALA A 53 7.76 -1.31 -6.81
N GLY A 54 8.07 -2.38 -7.56
CA GLY A 54 7.67 -3.74 -7.16
C GLY A 54 8.12 -4.10 -5.74
N TYR A 55 7.37 -4.97 -5.07
CA TYR A 55 7.58 -5.33 -3.66
C TYR A 55 8.95 -5.96 -3.41
N THR A 56 9.46 -6.75 -4.36
CA THR A 56 10.84 -7.28 -4.32
C THR A 56 11.90 -6.18 -4.15
N TYR A 57 11.68 -4.98 -4.68
CA TYR A 57 12.64 -3.88 -4.64
C TYR A 57 12.38 -2.89 -3.52
N SER A 58 11.10 -2.57 -3.27
CA SER A 58 10.75 -1.45 -2.40
C SER A 58 9.79 -1.79 -1.27
N GLY A 59 9.28 -3.02 -1.23
CA GLY A 59 8.31 -3.49 -0.23
C GLY A 59 8.81 -3.33 1.21
N PRO A 60 10.04 -3.78 1.56
CA PRO A 60 10.58 -3.58 2.90
C PRO A 60 10.70 -2.10 3.31
N CYS A 61 11.09 -1.22 2.39
CA CYS A 61 11.13 0.22 2.66
C CYS A 61 9.72 0.79 2.87
N ALA A 62 8.75 0.39 2.05
CA ALA A 62 7.36 0.78 2.19
C ALA A 62 6.74 0.32 3.53
N ALA A 63 7.14 -0.86 4.03
CA ALA A 63 6.61 -1.42 5.28
C ALA A 63 6.82 -0.51 6.50
N TRP A 64 7.88 0.30 6.54
CA TRP A 64 8.07 1.30 7.60
C TRP A 64 6.92 2.31 7.67
N ALA A 65 6.52 2.86 6.53
CA ALA A 65 5.43 3.83 6.47
C ALA A 65 4.08 3.18 6.81
N TYR A 66 3.84 1.97 6.30
CA TYR A 66 2.60 1.24 6.59
C TYR A 66 2.50 0.76 8.04
N LYS A 67 3.62 0.44 8.70
CA LYS A 67 3.63 0.15 10.15
C LYS A 67 3.11 1.34 10.95
N VAL A 68 3.61 2.54 10.66
CA VAL A 68 3.17 3.77 11.31
C VAL A 68 1.68 4.02 11.07
N ILE A 69 1.18 3.83 9.84
CA ILE A 69 -0.27 3.94 9.56
C ILE A 69 -1.07 2.95 10.41
N ALA A 70 -0.65 1.68 10.47
CA ALA A 70 -1.37 0.63 11.16
C ALA A 70 -1.41 0.83 12.69
N GLU A 71 -0.32 1.37 13.25
CA GLU A 71 -0.13 1.62 14.68
C GLU A 71 -0.68 3.00 15.14
N THR A 72 -1.18 3.83 14.22
CA THR A 72 -1.80 5.13 14.54
C THR A 72 -3.31 5.10 14.35
N ARG A 73 -4.00 6.14 14.83
CA ARG A 73 -5.45 6.28 14.62
C ARG A 73 -5.72 6.36 13.11
N LEU A 74 -6.49 5.41 12.59
CA LEU A 74 -6.86 5.46 11.16
C LEU A 74 -7.73 6.67 10.87
N PRO A 75 -7.49 7.34 9.73
CA PRO A 75 -8.41 8.34 9.20
C PRO A 75 -9.69 7.68 8.69
N GLU A 76 -10.73 8.50 8.53
CA GLU A 76 -11.99 8.10 7.89
C GLU A 76 -11.84 7.98 6.36
N ALA A 77 -10.84 8.67 5.78
CA ALA A 77 -10.55 8.66 4.36
C ALA A 77 -9.03 8.73 4.10
N TYR A 78 -8.60 8.10 3.01
CA TYR A 78 -7.23 8.14 2.52
C TYR A 78 -7.18 8.86 1.17
N ILE A 79 -6.23 9.78 1.02
CA ILE A 79 -5.92 10.42 -0.27
C ILE A 79 -4.58 9.89 -0.74
N ILE A 80 -4.57 9.21 -1.88
CA ILE A 80 -3.35 8.67 -2.49
C ILE A 80 -2.94 9.59 -3.63
N LEU A 81 -1.76 10.20 -3.51
CA LEU A 81 -1.17 11.07 -4.53
C LEU A 81 -0.04 10.32 -5.23
N GLY A 82 -0.08 10.28 -6.55
CA GLY A 82 0.93 9.61 -7.38
C GLY A 82 1.28 10.43 -8.61
N THR A 83 2.48 10.22 -9.14
CA THR A 83 2.93 10.88 -10.36
C THR A 83 2.42 10.16 -11.60
N ASP A 84 2.10 10.92 -12.65
CA ASP A 84 1.80 10.35 -13.95
C ASP A 84 3.09 10.07 -14.74
N HIS A 85 3.50 8.80 -14.77
CA HIS A 85 4.66 8.34 -15.52
C HIS A 85 4.43 8.27 -17.03
N ARG A 86 3.21 8.56 -17.53
CA ARG A 86 2.85 8.53 -18.95
C ARG A 86 2.65 9.90 -19.57
N GLY A 87 2.78 10.99 -18.80
CA GLY A 87 2.73 12.37 -19.32
C GLY A 87 1.38 12.83 -19.86
N LYS A 88 0.27 12.22 -19.42
CA LYS A 88 -1.11 12.60 -19.72
C LYS A 88 -1.63 13.75 -18.86
N GLY A 89 -0.94 14.12 -17.79
CA GLY A 89 -1.29 15.26 -16.93
C GLY A 89 -1.88 14.83 -15.59
N SER A 90 -2.66 15.71 -14.96
CA SER A 90 -3.29 15.44 -13.66
C SER A 90 -4.70 14.88 -13.82
N ALA A 91 -5.06 13.95 -12.94
CA ALA A 91 -6.41 13.41 -12.85
C ALA A 91 -6.74 13.08 -11.39
N ILE A 92 -8.02 13.16 -11.04
CA ILE A 92 -8.57 12.72 -9.77
C ILE A 92 -9.58 11.61 -10.08
N SER A 93 -9.58 10.54 -9.29
CA SER A 93 -10.57 9.47 -9.40
C SER A 93 -11.15 9.18 -8.02
N ILE A 94 -12.47 9.04 -7.99
CA ILE A 94 -13.26 8.54 -6.85
C ILE A 94 -13.94 7.22 -7.22
N ASP A 95 -13.37 6.47 -8.17
CA ASP A 95 -13.85 5.14 -8.53
C ASP A 95 -13.46 4.12 -7.47
N SER A 96 -14.16 2.99 -7.44
CA SER A 96 -13.72 1.84 -6.67
C SER A 96 -12.55 1.13 -7.35
N TRP A 97 -11.69 0.49 -6.55
CA TRP A 97 -10.48 -0.18 -7.05
C TRP A 97 -10.49 -1.64 -6.66
N GLU A 98 -10.23 -2.52 -7.62
CA GLU A 98 -10.06 -3.94 -7.36
C GLU A 98 -8.61 -4.22 -6.94
N THR A 99 -8.43 -5.03 -5.90
CA THR A 99 -7.11 -5.52 -5.46
C THR A 99 -7.16 -7.04 -5.25
N PRO A 100 -6.03 -7.75 -5.23
CA PRO A 100 -6.04 -9.17 -4.86
C PRO A 100 -6.54 -9.44 -3.43
N LEU A 101 -6.59 -8.43 -2.54
CA LEU A 101 -7.13 -8.53 -1.18
C LEU A 101 -8.62 -8.15 -1.09
N GLY A 102 -9.26 -7.85 -2.23
CA GLY A 102 -10.64 -7.40 -2.31
C GLY A 102 -10.77 -5.96 -2.85
N GLN A 103 -12.02 -5.54 -3.01
CA GLN A 103 -12.37 -4.25 -3.57
C GLN A 103 -12.28 -3.14 -2.51
N ILE A 104 -11.65 -2.02 -2.87
CA ILE A 104 -11.68 -0.77 -2.11
C ILE A 104 -12.80 0.09 -2.66
N LEU A 105 -13.77 0.41 -1.82
CA LEU A 105 -14.88 1.30 -2.14
C LEU A 105 -14.48 2.75 -1.86
N SER A 106 -14.95 3.64 -2.72
CA SER A 106 -14.81 5.09 -2.57
C SER A 106 -15.98 5.71 -1.82
#